data_AF-A6EP97-F1
#
_entry.id   AF-A6EP97-F1
#
_cell.length_a   1.000
_cell.length_b   1.000
_cell.length_c   1.000
_cell.angle_alpha   90.00
_cell.angle_beta   90.00
_cell.angle_gamma   90.00
#
_symmetry.space_group_name_H-M   'P 1'
#
loop_
_entity.id
_entity.type
_entity.pdbx_description
1 polymer ?
#
loop_
_entity_poly.entity_id
_entity_poly.type
_entity_poly.pdbx_seq_one_letter_code
_entity_poly.pdbx_strand_id
1 'polypeptide(L)'
;MKTDTYTKTILTVIAICLTINVIQSLDIIPSVYAANNSVEDTNVEYHLVPVTPNQVMDVRIVDINTYDEMNVNIKSVDTNDEMKINLNSIDTSDELDINIDEVGGTWVASGGPLKVKID
;
A
#
# COMPACT_ATOMS: atom_id res chain seq x y z
N MET A 1 -15.52 -14.00 74.56
CA MET A 1 -16.04 -12.68 74.13
C MET A 1 -17.00 -12.91 72.99
N LYS A 2 -18.25 -12.47 73.12
CA LYS A 2 -19.27 -12.63 72.07
C LYS A 2 -18.94 -11.64 70.94
N THR A 3 -18.13 -12.05 69.99
CA THR A 3 -17.87 -11.26 68.78
C THR A 3 -19.18 -11.10 68.02
N ASP A 4 -19.54 -9.84 67.80
CA ASP A 4 -20.73 -9.44 67.07
C ASP A 4 -20.69 -10.02 65.65
N THR A 5 -21.69 -10.82 65.28
CA THR A 5 -21.76 -11.51 63.98
C THR A 5 -21.61 -10.52 62.82
N TYR A 6 -22.07 -9.28 63.03
CA TYR A 6 -21.93 -8.18 62.09
C TYR A 6 -20.47 -7.83 61.79
N THR A 7 -19.64 -7.66 62.82
CA THR A 7 -18.21 -7.37 62.68
C THR A 7 -17.48 -8.52 62.00
N LYS A 8 -17.84 -9.76 62.34
CA LYS A 8 -17.23 -10.96 61.74
C LYS A 8 -17.52 -11.04 60.23
N THR A 9 -18.75 -10.73 59.81
CA THR A 9 -19.13 -10.71 58.39
C THR A 9 -18.38 -9.63 57.62
N ILE A 10 -18.35 -8.39 58.13
CA ILE A 10 -17.63 -7.28 57.48
C ILE A 10 -16.13 -7.58 57.36
N LEU A 11 -15.52 -8.09 58.42
CA LEU A 11 -14.10 -8.44 58.42
C LEU A 11 -13.79 -9.54 57.38
N THR A 12 -14.71 -10.49 57.21
CA THR A 12 -14.57 -11.55 56.21
C THR A 12 -14.64 -10.98 54.79
N VAL A 13 -15.56 -10.05 54.51
CA VAL A 13 -15.69 -9.39 53.21
C VAL A 13 -14.43 -8.57 52.88
N ILE A 14 -13.93 -7.79 53.84
CA ILE A 14 -12.71 -6.99 53.66
C ILE A 14 -11.50 -7.90 53.38
N ALA A 15 -11.37 -9.02 54.09
CA ALA A 15 -10.30 -9.98 53.86
C ALA A 15 -10.35 -10.61 52.45
N ILE A 16 -11.55 -10.89 51.92
CA ILE A 16 -11.73 -11.39 50.55
C ILE A 16 -11.34 -10.32 49.53
N CYS A 17 -11.77 -9.07 49.71
CA CYS A 17 -11.41 -7.98 48.80
C CYS A 17 -9.89 -7.73 48.77
N LEU A 18 -9.24 -7.75 49.95
CA LEU A 18 -7.79 -7.56 50.05
C LEU A 18 -7.01 -8.71 49.42
N THR A 19 -7.47 -9.96 49.58
CA THR A 19 -6.81 -11.12 48.96
C THR A 19 -6.89 -11.08 47.43
N ILE A 20 -8.02 -10.68 46.85
CA ILE A 20 -8.14 -10.49 45.40
C ILE A 20 -7.21 -9.36 44.91
N ASN A 21 -7.12 -8.25 45.64
CA ASN A 21 -6.26 -7.12 45.27
C ASN A 21 -4.77 -7.50 45.29
N VAL A 22 -4.34 -8.30 46.27
CA VAL A 22 -2.97 -8.81 46.35
C VAL A 22 -2.65 -9.78 45.20
N ILE A 23 -3.59 -10.67 44.83
CA ILE A 23 -3.40 -11.60 43.70
C ILE A 23 -3.23 -10.84 42.37
N GLN A 24 -4.00 -9.77 42.16
CA GLN A 24 -3.85 -8.90 40.98
C GLN A 24 -2.51 -8.15 40.99
N SER A 25 -2.04 -7.71 42.16
CA SER A 25 -0.79 -6.95 42.28
C SER A 25 0.48 -7.79 42.17
N LEU A 26 0.37 -9.11 42.30
CA LEU A 26 1.51 -10.02 42.22
C LEU A 26 1.76 -10.54 40.79
N ASP A 27 0.99 -10.10 39.79
CA ASP A 27 1.11 -10.52 38.38
C ASP A 27 1.29 -12.04 38.21
N ILE A 28 0.68 -12.84 39.11
CA ILE A 28 0.80 -14.31 39.14
C ILE A 28 0.25 -14.92 37.84
N ILE A 29 -0.68 -14.21 37.21
CA ILE A 29 -1.16 -14.50 35.87
C ILE A 29 -0.43 -13.56 34.93
N PRO A 30 0.59 -14.04 34.18
CA PRO A 30 1.26 -13.20 33.20
C PRO A 30 0.24 -12.69 32.18
N SER A 31 0.17 -11.38 31.99
CA SER A 31 -0.59 -10.79 30.89
C SER A 31 0.05 -11.27 29.59
N VAL A 32 -0.61 -12.21 28.89
CA VAL A 32 -0.23 -12.58 27.54
C VAL A 32 -0.56 -11.39 26.65
N TYR A 33 0.43 -10.53 26.45
CA TYR A 33 0.42 -9.63 25.32
C TYR A 33 0.42 -10.50 24.06
N ALA A 34 -0.55 -10.26 23.18
CA ALA A 34 -0.54 -10.83 21.85
C ALA A 34 0.73 -10.35 21.14
N ALA A 35 1.77 -11.17 21.14
CA ALA A 35 2.86 -11.00 20.21
C ALA A 35 2.30 -11.39 18.85
N ASN A 36 2.12 -10.41 17.98
CA ASN A 36 1.75 -10.58 16.58
C ASN A 36 2.96 -11.20 15.86
N ASN A 37 3.33 -12.43 16.22
CA ASN A 37 4.33 -13.19 15.49
C ASN A 37 3.63 -13.81 14.28
N SER A 38 3.32 -12.94 13.32
CA SER A 38 3.03 -13.32 11.95
C SER A 38 4.35 -13.82 11.36
N VAL A 39 4.55 -15.13 11.44
CA VAL A 39 5.57 -15.82 10.67
C VAL A 39 5.13 -15.77 9.22
N GLU A 40 5.70 -14.86 8.43
CA GLU A 40 6.14 -15.12 7.05
C GLU A 40 7.42 -14.32 6.82
N ASP A 41 8.53 -15.05 6.82
CA ASP A 41 9.87 -14.58 6.53
C ASP A 41 9.99 -14.27 5.03
N THR A 42 9.55 -13.07 4.67
CA THR A 42 10.24 -12.30 3.64
C THR A 42 10.69 -11.02 4.33
N ASN A 43 11.98 -10.70 4.26
CA ASN A 43 12.59 -9.52 4.88
C ASN A 43 12.12 -8.23 4.14
N VAL A 44 10.82 -8.03 4.04
CA VAL A 44 10.19 -6.86 3.43
C VAL A 44 9.68 -6.03 4.60
N GLU A 45 10.48 -5.05 4.99
CA GLU A 45 10.14 -4.10 6.04
C GLU A 45 9.07 -3.14 5.52
N TYR A 46 7.79 -3.52 5.65
CA TYR A 46 6.68 -2.66 5.29
C TYR A 46 6.60 -1.49 6.27
N HIS A 47 6.74 -0.28 5.74
CA HIS A 47 6.55 0.95 6.50
C HIS A 47 5.18 1.55 6.16
N LEU A 48 4.42 1.88 7.20
CA LEU A 48 3.21 2.66 7.05
C LEU A 48 3.61 4.11 6.72
N VAL A 49 3.38 4.50 5.46
CA VAL A 49 3.59 5.88 5.03
C VAL A 49 2.29 6.65 5.23
N PRO A 50 2.28 7.72 6.04
CA PRO A 50 1.08 8.53 6.21
C PRO A 50 0.69 9.18 4.89
N VAL A 51 -0.51 8.87 4.41
CA VAL A 51 -1.10 9.55 3.26
C VAL A 51 -1.63 10.92 3.68
N THR A 52 -1.10 11.96 3.05
CA THR A 52 -1.54 13.35 3.24
C THR A 52 -3.02 13.48 2.83
N PRO A 53 -3.83 14.37 3.42
CA PRO A 53 -5.24 14.56 3.04
C PRO A 53 -5.48 14.82 1.55
N ASN A 54 -4.47 15.38 0.87
CA ASN A 54 -4.50 15.66 -0.57
C ASN A 54 -4.25 14.41 -1.43
N GLN A 55 -4.02 13.24 -0.82
CA GLN A 55 -3.78 11.95 -1.49
C GLN A 55 -2.57 11.93 -2.44
N VAL A 56 -1.67 12.91 -2.32
CA VAL A 56 -0.41 12.96 -3.07
C VAL A 56 0.69 12.31 -2.24
N MET A 57 1.51 11.47 -2.89
CA MET A 57 2.66 10.81 -2.31
C MET A 57 3.82 10.85 -3.30
N ASP A 58 4.95 11.44 -2.86
CA ASP A 58 6.19 11.43 -3.62
C ASP A 58 6.92 10.12 -3.34
N VAL A 59 7.05 9.27 -4.36
CA VAL A 59 7.74 7.98 -4.24
C VAL A 59 9.04 8.02 -5.03
N ARG A 60 10.16 7.80 -4.34
CA ARG A 60 11.45 7.54 -4.97
C ARG A 60 11.79 6.08 -4.79
N ILE A 61 11.88 5.35 -5.89
CA ILE A 61 12.27 3.95 -5.88
C ILE A 61 13.77 3.87 -6.18
N VAL A 62 14.53 3.25 -5.28
CA VAL A 62 16.00 3.09 -5.38
C VAL A 62 16.38 1.62 -5.21
N ASP A 63 17.52 1.24 -5.77
CA ASP A 63 18.14 -0.07 -5.56
C ASP A 63 17.23 -1.27 -5.88
N ILE A 64 16.40 -1.16 -6.92
CA ILE A 64 15.72 -2.34 -7.47
C ILE A 64 16.78 -3.22 -8.13
N ASN A 65 17.10 -4.33 -7.49
CA ASN A 65 17.99 -5.35 -8.01
C ASN A 65 17.24 -6.30 -8.97
N THR A 66 16.55 -5.75 -9.97
CA THR A 66 15.94 -6.54 -11.03
C THR A 66 16.84 -6.46 -12.25
N TYR A 67 17.45 -7.58 -12.59
CA TYR A 67 18.27 -7.71 -13.78
C TYR A 67 17.48 -7.55 -15.09
N ASP A 68 16.14 -7.54 -15.02
CA ASP A 68 15.27 -7.46 -16.19
C ASP A 68 14.46 -6.16 -16.27
N GLU A 69 13.52 -5.88 -15.36
CA GLU A 69 12.58 -4.74 -15.51
C GLU A 69 11.80 -4.46 -14.23
N MET A 70 11.16 -3.27 -14.13
CA MET A 70 10.19 -2.93 -13.07
C MET A 70 8.78 -2.97 -13.65
N ASN A 71 7.93 -3.85 -13.13
CA ASN A 71 6.52 -3.91 -13.53
C ASN A 71 5.69 -2.91 -12.71
N VAL A 72 5.00 -2.00 -13.39
CA VAL A 72 4.13 -0.99 -12.78
C VAL A 72 2.76 -1.04 -13.45
N ASN A 73 1.71 -1.07 -12.63
CA ASN A 73 0.34 -0.88 -13.09
C ASN A 73 -0.07 0.57 -12.82
N ILE A 74 -0.39 1.32 -13.88
CA ILE A 74 -0.75 2.73 -13.79
C ILE A 74 -2.18 2.90 -14.29
N LYS A 75 -3.05 3.50 -13.46
CA LYS A 75 -4.45 3.73 -13.82
C LYS A 75 -4.66 5.00 -14.65
N SER A 76 -3.89 6.04 -14.37
CA SER A 76 -3.99 7.34 -15.04
C SER A 76 -2.66 8.08 -14.90
N VAL A 77 -2.31 8.83 -15.95
CA VAL A 77 -1.11 9.68 -16.01
C VAL A 77 -1.58 11.05 -16.49
N ASP A 78 -1.22 12.10 -15.75
CA ASP A 78 -1.43 13.49 -16.14
C ASP A 78 -0.09 14.22 -15.99
N THR A 79 0.41 14.77 -17.09
CA THR A 79 1.72 15.43 -17.16
C THR A 79 1.58 16.81 -17.76
N ASN A 80 2.28 17.80 -17.19
CA ASN A 80 2.25 19.17 -17.70
C ASN A 80 2.86 19.27 -19.11
N ASP A 81 3.91 18.46 -19.37
CA ASP A 81 4.61 18.41 -20.64
C ASP A 81 4.35 17.09 -21.37
N GLU A 82 4.69 17.07 -22.66
CA GLU A 82 4.57 15.88 -23.51
C GLU A 82 5.48 14.74 -23.02
N MET A 83 4.89 13.57 -22.77
CA MET A 83 5.59 12.36 -22.36
C MET A 83 5.82 11.43 -23.56
N LYS A 84 7.09 11.10 -23.84
CA LYS A 84 7.45 10.10 -24.85
C LYS A 84 7.31 8.69 -24.27
N ILE A 85 6.56 7.83 -24.97
CA ILE A 85 6.29 6.45 -24.54
C ILE A 85 6.61 5.50 -25.70
N ASN A 86 7.30 4.40 -25.40
CA ASN A 86 7.49 3.30 -26.34
C ASN A 86 6.44 2.23 -26.05
N LEU A 87 5.53 2.01 -27.00
CA LEU A 87 4.43 1.06 -26.86
C LEU A 87 4.75 -0.21 -27.66
N ASN A 88 4.73 -1.36 -26.99
CA ASN A 88 4.89 -2.65 -27.66
C ASN A 88 3.54 -3.22 -28.14
N SER A 89 2.47 -2.99 -27.38
CA SER A 89 1.12 -3.45 -27.70
C SER A 89 0.08 -2.53 -27.06
N ILE A 90 -1.07 -2.41 -27.70
CA ILE A 90 -2.25 -1.70 -27.21
C ILE A 90 -3.45 -2.61 -27.41
N ASP A 91 -4.25 -2.80 -26.36
CA ASP A 91 -5.49 -3.57 -26.39
C ASP A 91 -6.63 -2.69 -25.85
N THR A 92 -7.67 -2.49 -26.66
CA THR A 92 -8.81 -1.60 -26.36
C THR A 92 -10.09 -2.22 -26.92
N SER A 93 -11.21 -2.01 -26.23
CA SER A 93 -12.52 -2.49 -26.65
C SER A 93 -13.13 -1.67 -27.80
N ASP A 94 -12.74 -0.39 -27.90
CA ASP A 94 -13.27 0.56 -28.88
C ASP A 94 -12.19 1.01 -29.88
N GLU A 95 -12.61 1.73 -30.93
CA GLU A 95 -11.72 2.27 -31.96
C GLU A 95 -10.70 3.27 -31.36
N LEU A 96 -9.43 3.14 -31.76
CA LEU A 96 -8.34 4.00 -31.33
C LEU A 96 -7.90 4.92 -32.47
N ASP A 97 -8.24 6.20 -32.35
CA ASP A 97 -7.78 7.24 -33.28
C ASP A 97 -6.34 7.63 -32.96
N ILE A 98 -5.43 7.45 -33.93
CA ILE A 98 -4.03 7.85 -33.83
C ILE A 98 -3.60 8.74 -35.01
N ASN A 99 -2.83 9.78 -34.71
CA ASN A 99 -2.17 10.59 -35.72
C ASN A 99 -0.79 9.98 -36.00
N ILE A 100 -0.58 9.48 -37.21
CA ILE A 100 0.67 8.84 -37.62
C ILE A 100 1.38 9.76 -38.61
N ASP A 101 2.63 10.10 -38.32
CA ASP A 101 3.46 10.91 -39.20
C ASP A 101 4.28 10.03 -40.17
N GLU A 102 4.77 8.88 -39.68
CA GLU A 102 5.66 7.98 -40.42
C GLU A 102 5.41 6.51 -40.08
N VAL A 103 5.47 5.62 -41.08
CA VAL A 103 5.44 4.17 -40.90
C VAL A 103 6.63 3.55 -41.62
N GLY A 104 7.50 2.86 -40.87
CA GLY A 104 8.62 2.10 -41.45
C GLY A 104 9.60 2.94 -42.29
N GLY A 105 9.83 4.21 -41.94
CA GLY A 105 10.76 5.08 -42.66
C GLY A 105 10.12 5.89 -43.81
N THR A 106 8.81 5.83 -43.99
CA THR A 106 8.07 6.54 -45.05
C THR A 106 6.95 7.39 -44.45
N TRP A 107 6.91 8.66 -44.84
CA TRP A 107 5.88 9.61 -44.41
C TRP A 107 4.48 9.14 -44.80
N VAL A 108 3.53 9.26 -43.88
CA VAL A 108 2.09 8.99 -44.11
C VAL A 108 1.41 10.23 -44.67
N ALA A 109 2.07 10.91 -45.61
CA ALA A 109 1.45 11.98 -46.37
C ALA A 109 0.94 11.40 -47.70
N SER A 110 -0.33 11.65 -48.04
CA SER A 110 -0.88 11.39 -49.37
C SER A 110 -0.23 12.23 -50.50
N GLY A 111 0.82 13.00 -50.20
CA GLY A 111 1.52 13.88 -51.11
C GLY A 111 2.77 13.25 -51.73
N GLY A 112 2.61 12.16 -52.49
CA GLY A 112 3.62 11.82 -53.49
C GLY A 112 3.77 12.96 -54.50
N PRO A 113 4.93 13.11 -55.19
CA PRO A 113 5.13 14.19 -56.15
C PRO A 113 4.02 14.21 -57.21
N LEU A 114 3.44 15.39 -57.44
CA LEU A 114 2.43 15.62 -58.49
C LEU A 114 2.97 15.13 -59.83
N LYS A 115 2.32 14.14 -60.44
CA LYS A 115 2.68 13.67 -61.78
C LYS A 115 2.41 14.78 -62.79
N VAL A 116 3.47 15.41 -63.29
CA VAL A 116 3.39 16.34 -64.41
C VAL A 116 3.56 15.58 -65.72
N LYS A 117 2.68 15.85 -66.68
CA LYS A 117 2.77 15.33 -68.04
C LYS A 117 3.75 16.21 -68.81
N ILE A 118 4.78 15.61 -69.40
CA ILE A 118 5.66 16.30 -70.34
C ILE A 118 5.13 15.95 -71.72
N ASP A 119 4.70 16.97 -72.46
CA ASP A 119 4.37 16.88 -73.89
C ASP A 119 5.65 16.92 -74.74
#